data_AF-A0A9P9C710-F1
#
_entry.id   AF-A0A9P9C710-F1
#
_cell.length_a   1.000
_cell.length_b   1.000
_cell.length_c   1.000
_cell.angle_alpha   90.00
_cell.angle_beta   90.00
_cell.angle_gamma   90.00
#
_symmetry.space_group_name_H-M   'P 1'
#
loop_
_entity.id
_entity.type
_entity.pdbx_description
1 polymer ?
#
loop_
_entity_poly.entity_id
_entity_poly.type
_entity_poly.pdbx_seq_one_letter_code
_entity_poly.pdbx_strand_id
1 'polypeptide(L)'
;MTIRLVEVDRSHIKEHPSVNWLLVGNLFTMSAPNSYEVLYSSISRGRADVIRLMLSLSEPEVKWSNNLIPSLSKMPAIKNEQRFGKVPRLTVRHADGTETHIWESRAIYDYVASELGFLPSNPLARADVNSLVFSLYEILDIIACNASIETVEARTAYLAKLRDIKIPEILGYHEKYLMEKESAGPYYGGQKHLAPPNGLQRAPK
;
A
#
# COMPACT_ATOMS: atom_id res chain seq x y z
N MET A 1 29.38 4.77 1.13
CA MET A 1 28.85 5.32 2.41
C MET A 1 28.17 4.17 3.13
N THR A 2 28.84 3.61 4.14
CA THR A 2 28.41 2.39 4.84
C THR A 2 27.76 2.79 6.16
N ILE A 3 26.45 2.57 6.29
CA ILE A 3 25.77 2.76 7.58
C ILE A 3 26.10 1.54 8.44
N ARG A 4 26.94 1.73 9.47
CA ARG A 4 27.12 0.74 10.53
C ARG A 4 25.97 0.89 11.51
N LEU A 5 25.27 -0.22 11.80
CA LEU A 5 24.38 -0.30 12.95
C LEU A 5 25.22 -0.05 14.20
N VAL A 6 24.87 0.99 14.96
CA VAL A 6 25.51 1.27 16.24
C VAL A 6 24.98 0.24 17.22
N GLU A 7 25.86 -0.65 17.67
CA GLU A 7 25.63 -1.49 18.83
C GLU A 7 25.46 -0.57 20.04
N VAL A 8 24.26 -0.58 20.64
CA VAL A 8 24.01 0.22 21.84
C VAL A 8 24.73 -0.46 23.01
N ASP A 9 25.84 0.14 23.44
CA ASP A 9 26.55 -0.25 24.65
C ASP A 9 25.63 -0.08 25.87
N ARG A 10 25.23 -1.21 26.45
CA ARG A 10 24.30 -1.28 27.60
C ARG A 10 25.00 -1.05 28.95
N SER A 11 26.32 -0.87 28.98
CA SER A 11 27.09 -0.70 30.23
C SER A 11 26.75 0.57 31.03
N HIS A 12 26.00 1.51 30.43
CA HIS A 12 25.64 2.79 31.04
C HIS A 12 24.14 2.93 31.40
N ILE A 13 23.32 1.92 31.12
CA ILE A 13 21.90 1.94 31.52
C ILE A 13 21.81 1.50 32.98
N LYS A 14 21.75 2.47 33.90
CA LYS A 14 21.42 2.20 35.31
C LYS A 14 20.04 1.55 35.37
N GLU A 15 19.98 0.32 35.84
CA GLU A 15 18.74 -0.41 36.07
C GLU A 15 17.86 0.39 37.04
N HIS A 16 16.77 0.94 36.52
CA HIS A 16 15.71 1.51 37.35
C HIS A 16 14.81 0.34 37.78
N PRO A 17 14.61 0.09 39.08
CA PRO A 17 13.91 -1.10 39.59
C PRO A 17 12.40 -1.15 39.29
N SER A 18 11.90 -0.28 38.41
CA SER A 18 10.50 -0.17 38.02
C SER A 18 10.21 -0.60 36.57
N VAL A 19 11.22 -1.00 35.79
CA VAL A 19 11.01 -1.45 34.40
C VAL A 19 11.12 -2.97 34.33
N ASN A 20 9.96 -3.64 34.40
CA ASN A 20 9.88 -5.06 34.13
C ASN A 20 9.95 -5.30 32.62
N TRP A 21 11.15 -5.57 32.10
CA TRP A 21 11.40 -5.80 30.67
C TRP A 21 10.68 -7.03 30.10
N LEU A 22 10.15 -7.92 30.97
CA LEU A 22 9.28 -9.04 30.55
C LEU A 22 7.88 -8.58 30.12
N LEU A 23 7.43 -7.37 30.52
CA LEU A 23 6.17 -6.79 30.03
C LEU A 23 6.32 -6.13 28.65
N VAL A 24 7.53 -5.73 28.25
CA VAL A 24 7.79 -5.10 26.94
C VAL A 24 7.77 -6.14 25.80
N GLY A 25 8.00 -7.42 26.11
CA GLY A 25 7.98 -8.52 25.14
C GLY A 25 6.59 -9.02 24.73
N ASN A 26 5.51 -8.56 25.38
CA ASN A 26 4.13 -8.96 25.11
C ASN A 26 3.23 -7.81 24.60
N LEU A 27 3.80 -6.63 24.31
CA LEU A 27 3.03 -5.55 23.71
C LEU A 27 2.92 -5.76 22.20
N PHE A 28 1.68 -5.91 21.73
CA PHE A 28 1.24 -5.97 20.32
C PHE A 28 1.33 -7.32 19.60
N THR A 29 0.84 -8.41 20.19
CA THR A 29 0.09 -9.35 19.35
C THR A 29 -1.22 -8.68 18.97
N MET A 30 -1.24 -7.94 17.87
CA MET A 30 -2.49 -7.47 17.29
C MET A 30 -3.33 -8.68 16.91
N SER A 31 -4.60 -8.67 17.33
CA SER A 31 -5.55 -9.71 16.93
C SER A 31 -5.65 -9.76 15.41
N ALA A 32 -5.86 -10.95 14.84
CA ALA A 32 -5.90 -11.13 13.40
C ALA A 32 -6.98 -10.24 12.76
N PRO A 33 -6.73 -9.64 11.58
CA PRO A 33 -7.77 -8.94 10.84
C PRO A 33 -8.95 -9.87 10.55
N ASN A 34 -10.16 -9.37 10.80
CA ASN A 34 -11.42 -10.04 10.54
C ASN A 34 -12.14 -9.43 9.33
N SER A 35 -12.07 -8.11 9.16
CA SER A 35 -12.61 -7.44 7.97
C SER A 35 -11.96 -6.08 7.70
N TYR A 36 -12.19 -5.57 6.49
CA TYR A 36 -11.67 -4.29 6.02
C TYR A 36 -12.80 -3.34 5.59
N GLU A 37 -12.61 -2.04 5.75
CA GLU A 37 -13.47 -1.03 5.14
C GLU A 37 -12.62 0.06 4.48
N VAL A 38 -12.95 0.39 3.24
CA VAL A 38 -12.28 1.44 2.48
C VAL A 38 -13.16 2.67 2.40
N LEU A 39 -12.74 3.78 3.04
CA LEU A 39 -13.39 5.08 2.92
C LEU A 39 -12.78 5.87 1.75
N TYR A 40 -13.58 6.20 0.75
CA TYR A 40 -13.15 7.05 -0.38
C TYR A 40 -14.31 7.75 -1.10
N SER A 41 -13.99 8.68 -1.99
CA SER A 41 -14.99 9.37 -2.83
C SER A 41 -15.71 8.41 -3.77
N SER A 42 -17.03 8.61 -3.97
CA SER A 42 -17.81 7.95 -5.02
C SER A 42 -17.60 8.57 -6.41
N ILE A 43 -17.07 9.79 -6.48
CA ILE A 43 -17.05 10.61 -7.70
C ILE A 43 -15.83 10.29 -8.57
N SER A 44 -14.73 9.86 -7.96
CA SER A 44 -13.51 9.50 -8.67
C SER A 44 -13.12 8.06 -8.42
N ARG A 45 -12.89 7.34 -9.53
CA ARG A 45 -11.95 6.22 -9.59
C ARG A 45 -10.56 6.80 -9.37
N GLY A 46 -9.77 6.21 -8.48
CA GLY A 46 -8.57 6.88 -7.99
C GLY A 46 -7.76 6.00 -7.05
N ARG A 47 -7.07 6.64 -6.10
CA ARG A 47 -6.12 5.95 -5.21
C ARG A 47 -6.73 4.79 -4.39
N ALA A 48 -8.05 4.75 -4.21
CA ALA A 48 -8.69 3.62 -3.54
C ALA A 48 -8.87 2.36 -4.41
N ASP A 49 -8.78 2.45 -5.74
CA ASP A 49 -9.10 1.30 -6.60
C ASP A 49 -8.05 0.19 -6.51
N VAL A 50 -6.78 0.52 -6.31
CA VAL A 50 -5.75 -0.50 -6.06
C VAL A 50 -6.05 -1.29 -4.79
N ILE A 51 -6.52 -0.61 -3.73
CA ILE A 51 -6.90 -1.24 -2.45
C ILE A 51 -8.11 -2.15 -2.67
N ARG A 52 -9.15 -1.63 -3.35
CA ARG A 52 -10.37 -2.39 -3.66
C ARG A 52 -10.07 -3.65 -4.48
N LEU A 53 -9.20 -3.53 -5.49
CA LEU A 53 -8.79 -4.65 -6.33
C LEU A 53 -8.08 -5.73 -5.50
N MET A 54 -7.12 -5.36 -4.65
CA MET A 54 -6.42 -6.32 -3.80
C MET A 54 -7.39 -7.03 -2.84
N LEU A 55 -8.29 -6.29 -2.19
CA LEU A 55 -9.28 -6.87 -1.28
C LEU A 55 -10.26 -7.80 -2.02
N SER A 56 -10.77 -7.39 -3.18
CA SER A 56 -11.67 -8.22 -4.01
C SER A 56 -10.99 -9.47 -4.56
N LEU A 57 -9.71 -9.40 -4.93
CA LEU A 57 -8.96 -10.58 -5.39
C LEU A 57 -8.71 -11.60 -4.27
N SER A 58 -8.86 -11.19 -3.01
CA SER A 58 -8.75 -12.06 -1.83
C SER A 58 -10.11 -12.50 -1.27
N GLU A 59 -11.21 -12.19 -1.95
CA GLU A 59 -12.50 -12.79 -1.63
C GLU A 59 -12.54 -14.25 -2.14
N PRO A 60 -13.19 -15.17 -1.40
CA PRO A 60 -14.04 -14.97 -0.23
C PRO A 60 -13.32 -15.01 1.13
N GLU A 61 -12.00 -15.26 1.17
CA GLU A 61 -11.23 -15.40 2.41
C GLU A 61 -11.16 -14.09 3.20
N VAL A 62 -11.18 -12.97 2.50
CA VAL A 62 -11.16 -11.62 3.05
C VAL A 62 -12.53 -10.97 2.93
N LYS A 63 -13.10 -10.54 4.06
CA LYS A 63 -14.33 -9.74 4.08
C LYS A 63 -13.97 -8.26 4.01
N TRP A 64 -14.60 -7.52 3.10
CA TRP A 64 -14.42 -6.08 3.06
C TRP A 64 -15.68 -5.31 2.62
N SER A 65 -15.69 -4.01 2.86
CA SER A 65 -16.75 -3.10 2.44
C SER A 65 -16.22 -1.79 1.88
N ASN A 66 -17.01 -1.16 1.01
CA ASN A 66 -16.68 0.12 0.37
C ASN A 66 -17.55 1.22 0.97
N ASN A 67 -16.96 2.07 1.81
CA ASN A 67 -17.62 3.22 2.40
C ASN A 67 -17.41 4.44 1.48
N LEU A 68 -18.45 4.78 0.72
CA LEU A 68 -18.39 5.81 -0.30
C LEU A 68 -18.87 7.15 0.24
N ILE A 69 -18.06 8.19 0.07
CA ILE A 69 -18.46 9.57 0.31
C ILE A 69 -19.28 10.03 -0.89
N PRO A 70 -20.62 10.21 -0.76
CA PRO A 70 -21.52 10.30 -1.91
C PRO A 70 -21.46 11.65 -2.63
N SER A 71 -20.92 12.70 -1.99
CA SER A 71 -20.86 14.05 -2.55
C SER A 71 -19.66 14.84 -2.03
N LEU A 72 -19.12 15.74 -2.88
CA LEU A 72 -18.05 16.67 -2.50
C LEU A 72 -18.48 17.61 -1.37
N SER A 73 -19.77 17.90 -1.21
CA SER A 73 -20.27 18.76 -0.12
C SER A 73 -20.06 18.15 1.27
N LYS A 74 -19.91 16.83 1.38
CA LYS A 74 -19.60 16.12 2.63
C LYS A 74 -18.10 16.07 2.91
N MET A 75 -17.26 16.36 1.92
CA MET A 75 -15.81 16.25 2.03
C MET A 75 -15.22 17.16 3.14
N PRO A 76 -15.67 18.42 3.35
CA PRO A 76 -15.14 19.25 4.43
C PRO A 76 -15.29 18.62 5.82
N ALA A 77 -16.46 18.06 6.12
CA ALA A 77 -16.71 17.37 7.40
C ALA A 77 -15.84 16.12 7.53
N ILE A 78 -15.80 15.27 6.51
CA ILE A 78 -14.96 14.06 6.50
C ILE A 78 -13.49 14.40 6.72
N LYS A 79 -12.98 15.46 6.07
CA LYS A 79 -11.59 15.88 6.23
C LYS A 79 -11.25 16.22 7.68
N ASN A 80 -12.16 16.85 8.42
CA ASN A 80 -11.95 17.15 9.84
C ASN A 80 -11.85 15.90 10.71
N GLU A 81 -12.43 14.78 10.27
CA GLU A 81 -12.35 13.48 10.95
C GLU A 81 -11.10 12.67 10.56
N GLN A 82 -10.37 13.06 9.51
CA GLN A 82 -9.18 12.33 9.04
C GLN A 82 -7.90 12.90 9.64
N ARG A 83 -6.96 12.01 10.00
CA ARG A 83 -5.64 12.37 10.59
C ARG A 83 -4.84 13.39 9.75
N PHE A 84 -5.06 13.45 8.43
CA PHE A 84 -4.39 14.40 7.52
C PHE A 84 -5.36 15.20 6.63
N GLY A 85 -6.66 15.22 6.94
CA GLY A 85 -7.64 15.86 6.05
C GLY A 85 -7.70 15.24 4.65
N LYS A 86 -7.35 13.96 4.52
CA LYS A 86 -7.23 13.24 3.23
C LYS A 86 -7.84 11.84 3.31
N VAL A 87 -8.29 11.38 2.15
CA VAL A 87 -8.72 10.01 1.86
C VAL A 87 -7.77 9.43 0.78
N PRO A 88 -7.60 8.10 0.66
CA PRO A 88 -8.33 7.03 1.35
C PRO A 88 -7.94 6.83 2.82
N ARG A 89 -8.87 6.22 3.56
CA ARG A 89 -8.62 5.59 4.86
C ARG A 89 -9.01 4.11 4.74
N LEU A 90 -8.15 3.22 5.23
CA LEU A 90 -8.49 1.82 5.48
C LEU A 90 -8.81 1.66 6.96
N THR A 91 -9.95 1.06 7.28
CA THR A 91 -10.26 0.56 8.62
C THR A 91 -10.07 -0.95 8.63
N VAL A 92 -9.21 -1.43 9.51
CA VAL A 92 -9.00 -2.86 9.79
C VAL A 92 -9.75 -3.19 11.07
N ARG A 93 -10.71 -4.11 10.99
CA ARG A 93 -11.46 -4.61 12.15
C ARG A 93 -10.88 -5.93 12.57
N HIS A 94 -10.45 -6.04 13.82
CA HIS A 94 -9.78 -7.21 14.36
C HIS A 94 -10.79 -8.17 14.99
N ALA A 95 -10.41 -9.44 15.17
CA ALA A 95 -11.30 -10.46 15.73
C ALA A 95 -11.67 -10.21 17.21
N ASP A 96 -10.90 -9.37 17.93
CA ASP A 96 -11.18 -8.95 19.30
C ASP A 96 -12.13 -7.74 19.39
N GLY A 97 -12.61 -7.24 18.25
CA GLY A 97 -13.50 -6.08 18.17
C GLY A 97 -12.77 -4.73 18.14
N THR A 98 -11.44 -4.71 18.22
CA THR A 98 -10.67 -3.46 18.06
C THR A 98 -10.62 -3.02 16.59
N GLU A 99 -10.37 -1.73 16.36
CA GLU A 99 -10.19 -1.16 15.03
C GLU A 99 -8.86 -0.42 14.91
N THR A 100 -8.21 -0.59 13.76
CA THR A 100 -7.03 0.18 13.36
C THR A 100 -7.33 0.96 12.10
N HIS A 101 -6.90 2.22 12.06
CA HIS A 101 -7.07 3.08 10.89
C HIS A 101 -5.71 3.40 10.26
N ILE A 102 -5.65 3.22 8.94
CA ILE A 102 -4.46 3.49 8.12
C ILE A 102 -4.84 4.56 7.10
N TRP A 103 -3.96 5.55 6.95
CA TRP A 103 -4.07 6.64 5.97
C TRP A 103 -2.86 6.60 5.04
N GLU A 104 -2.92 7.43 3.98
CA GLU A 104 -1.97 7.46 2.86
C GLU A 104 -2.02 6.20 2.01
N SER A 105 -2.41 6.37 0.75
CA SER A 105 -2.75 5.23 -0.12
C SER A 105 -1.58 4.26 -0.28
N ARG A 106 -0.34 4.75 -0.39
CA ARG A 106 0.85 3.90 -0.52
C ARG A 106 1.14 3.06 0.72
N ALA A 107 0.92 3.62 1.92
CA ALA A 107 1.05 2.87 3.16
C ALA A 107 -0.03 1.80 3.27
N ILE A 108 -1.26 2.13 2.85
CA ILE A 108 -2.34 1.15 2.77
C ILE A 108 -2.01 0.05 1.75
N TYR A 109 -1.44 0.39 0.59
CA TYR A 109 -1.06 -0.61 -0.42
C TYR A 109 -0.06 -1.60 0.14
N ASP A 110 1.04 -1.11 0.74
CA ASP A 110 2.09 -1.97 1.31
C ASP A 110 1.55 -2.85 2.43
N TYR A 111 0.72 -2.30 3.31
CA TYR A 111 0.06 -3.06 4.38
C TYR A 111 -0.84 -4.17 3.84
N VAL A 112 -1.81 -3.84 2.97
CA VAL A 112 -2.74 -4.83 2.40
C VAL A 112 -1.98 -5.87 1.57
N ALA A 113 -1.01 -5.43 0.78
CA ALA A 113 -0.24 -6.32 -0.06
C ALA A 113 0.65 -7.26 0.77
N SER A 114 1.27 -6.78 1.84
CA SER A 114 2.03 -7.64 2.76
C SER A 114 1.13 -8.59 3.53
N GLU A 115 0.01 -8.10 4.07
CA GLU A 115 -0.92 -8.89 4.90
C GLU A 115 -1.57 -10.02 4.12
N LEU A 116 -1.94 -9.77 2.86
CA LEU A 116 -2.63 -10.73 2.01
C LEU A 116 -1.69 -11.55 1.10
N GLY A 117 -0.37 -11.38 1.26
CA GLY A 117 0.63 -12.17 0.54
C GLY A 117 0.89 -11.74 -0.91
N PHE A 118 0.50 -10.52 -1.29
CA PHE A 118 0.83 -9.89 -2.57
C PHE A 118 2.27 -9.34 -2.64
N LEU A 119 3.06 -9.42 -1.58
CA LEU A 119 4.46 -9.01 -1.60
C LEU A 119 5.37 -10.15 -1.16
N PRO A 120 6.60 -10.21 -1.68
CA PRO A 120 7.62 -11.10 -1.13
C PRO A 120 7.82 -10.88 0.37
N SER A 121 8.05 -11.97 1.09
CA SER A 121 8.43 -11.93 2.51
C SER A 121 9.88 -11.48 2.71
N ASN A 122 10.74 -11.74 1.71
CA ASN A 122 12.12 -11.25 1.72
C ASN A 122 12.14 -9.72 1.54
N PRO A 123 12.78 -8.96 2.46
CA PRO A 123 12.78 -7.49 2.38
C PRO A 123 13.43 -6.92 1.11
N LEU A 124 14.48 -7.54 0.58
CA LEU A 124 15.14 -7.07 -0.63
C LEU A 124 14.29 -7.33 -1.87
N ALA A 125 13.71 -8.53 -1.99
CA ALA A 125 12.78 -8.85 -3.07
C ALA A 125 11.52 -7.96 -3.01
N ARG A 126 11.05 -7.63 -1.80
CA ARG A 126 9.95 -6.68 -1.62
C ARG A 126 10.33 -5.28 -2.07
N ALA A 127 11.51 -4.79 -1.68
CA ALA A 127 12.00 -3.48 -2.09
C ALA A 127 12.13 -3.39 -3.62
N ASP A 128 12.60 -4.46 -4.26
CA ASP A 128 12.72 -4.56 -5.71
C ASP A 128 11.36 -4.48 -6.41
N VAL A 129 10.39 -5.31 -5.99
CA VAL A 129 8.99 -5.25 -6.49
C VAL A 129 8.37 -3.87 -6.24
N ASN A 130 8.57 -3.31 -5.05
CA ASN A 130 8.05 -1.98 -4.72
C ASN A 130 8.67 -0.89 -5.61
N SER A 131 9.93 -1.02 -6.03
CA SER A 131 10.56 -0.04 -6.93
C SER A 131 9.87 0.00 -8.29
N LEU A 132 9.48 -1.16 -8.83
CA LEU A 132 8.73 -1.30 -10.08
C LEU A 132 7.30 -0.79 -9.93
N VAL A 133 6.63 -1.12 -8.83
CA VAL A 133 5.27 -0.60 -8.59
C VAL A 133 5.30 0.92 -8.42
N PHE A 134 6.33 1.46 -7.77
CA PHE A 134 6.45 2.90 -7.53
C PHE A 134 6.83 3.70 -8.76
N SER A 135 7.55 3.13 -9.73
CA SER A 135 7.76 3.79 -11.03
C SER A 135 6.44 3.94 -11.80
N LEU A 136 5.50 3.00 -11.69
CA LEU A 136 4.16 3.15 -12.27
C LEU A 136 3.33 4.24 -11.58
N TYR A 137 3.55 4.50 -10.29
CA TYR A 137 2.88 5.62 -9.61
C TYR A 137 3.34 6.98 -10.12
N GLU A 138 4.55 7.11 -10.66
CA GLU A 138 5.00 8.35 -11.30
C GLU A 138 4.05 8.73 -12.44
N ILE A 139 3.63 7.76 -13.27
CA ILE A 139 2.65 7.99 -14.34
C ILE A 139 1.32 8.47 -13.75
N LEU A 140 0.83 7.82 -12.69
CA LEU A 140 -0.45 8.17 -12.09
C LEU A 140 -0.43 9.57 -11.47
N ASP A 141 0.64 9.95 -10.79
CA ASP A 141 0.78 11.30 -10.23
C ASP A 141 0.90 12.35 -11.34
N ILE A 142 1.63 12.05 -12.42
CA ILE A 142 1.74 12.91 -13.60
C ILE A 142 0.36 13.12 -14.27
N ILE A 143 -0.41 12.05 -14.48
CA ILE A 143 -1.77 12.14 -15.04
C ILE A 143 -2.68 12.94 -14.09
N ALA A 144 -2.56 12.74 -12.78
CA ALA A 144 -3.33 13.49 -11.79
C ALA A 144 -3.01 15.00 -11.84
N CYS A 145 -1.75 15.38 -11.99
CA CYS A 145 -1.33 16.78 -12.14
C CYS A 145 -1.90 17.45 -13.40
N ASN A 146 -2.15 16.69 -14.47
CA ASN A 146 -2.78 17.23 -15.69
C ASN A 146 -4.16 17.83 -15.41
N ALA A 147 -4.90 17.32 -14.42
CA ALA A 147 -6.22 17.86 -14.05
C ALA A 147 -6.14 19.28 -13.45
N SER A 148 -4.95 19.73 -13.01
CA SER A 148 -4.73 21.07 -12.46
C SER A 148 -4.29 22.10 -13.50
N ILE A 149 -4.04 21.70 -14.74
CA ILE A 149 -3.71 22.63 -15.84
C ILE A 149 -5.00 23.32 -16.28
N GLU A 150 -4.98 24.65 -16.37
CA GLU A 150 -6.19 25.49 -16.52
C GLU A 150 -6.89 25.31 -17.87
N THR A 151 -6.14 25.39 -18.98
CA THR A 151 -6.70 25.37 -20.34
C THR A 151 -6.78 23.95 -20.91
N VAL A 152 -7.82 23.69 -21.72
CA VAL A 152 -7.98 22.40 -22.42
C VAL A 152 -6.81 22.14 -23.37
N GLU A 153 -6.34 23.19 -24.04
CA GLU A 153 -5.26 23.15 -25.02
C GLU A 153 -3.95 22.71 -24.36
N ALA A 154 -3.57 23.33 -23.24
CA ALA A 154 -2.38 22.93 -22.49
C ALA A 154 -2.51 21.52 -21.89
N ARG A 155 -3.69 21.12 -21.40
CA ARG A 155 -3.95 19.73 -20.96
C ARG A 155 -3.74 18.75 -22.09
N THR A 156 -4.24 19.07 -23.28
CA THR A 156 -4.14 18.20 -24.46
C THR A 156 -2.70 18.06 -24.93
N ALA A 157 -1.96 19.18 -24.99
CA ALA A 157 -0.54 19.17 -25.34
C ALA A 157 0.31 18.39 -24.31
N TYR A 158 0.00 18.54 -23.02
CA TYR A 158 0.68 17.80 -21.96
C TYR A 158 0.40 16.29 -22.08
N LEU A 159 -0.86 15.89 -22.25
CA LEU A 159 -1.24 14.48 -22.47
C LEU A 159 -0.57 13.88 -23.71
N ALA A 160 -0.46 14.65 -24.80
CA ALA A 160 0.26 14.19 -25.99
C ALA A 160 1.73 13.88 -25.69
N LYS A 161 2.43 14.78 -24.96
CA LYS A 161 3.81 14.54 -24.52
C LYS A 161 3.94 13.30 -23.63
N LEU A 162 2.99 13.07 -22.73
CA LEU A 162 2.98 11.87 -21.89
C LEU A 162 2.79 10.60 -22.71
N ARG A 163 1.80 10.60 -23.61
CA ARG A 163 1.47 9.48 -24.48
C ARG A 163 2.62 9.13 -25.42
N ASP A 164 3.26 10.12 -26.02
CA ASP A 164 4.21 9.90 -27.12
C ASP A 164 5.64 9.69 -26.63
N ILE A 165 5.97 10.10 -25.39
CA ILE A 165 7.35 10.04 -24.87
C ILE A 165 7.40 9.27 -23.56
N LYS A 166 6.75 9.79 -22.50
CA LYS A 166 7.01 9.32 -21.13
C LYS A 166 6.40 7.95 -20.83
N ILE A 167 5.19 7.68 -21.34
CA ILE A 167 4.52 6.38 -21.16
C ILE A 167 5.31 5.28 -21.90
N PRO A 168 5.66 5.40 -23.19
CA PRO A 168 6.50 4.42 -23.88
C PRO A 168 7.85 4.19 -23.19
N GLU A 169 8.50 5.25 -22.73
CA GLU A 169 9.77 5.14 -22.00
C GLU A 169 9.63 4.27 -20.74
N ILE A 170 8.66 4.58 -19.87
CA ILE A 170 8.45 3.83 -18.62
C ILE A 170 8.00 2.41 -18.92
N LEU A 171 7.04 2.21 -19.81
CA LEU A 171 6.55 0.87 -20.15
C LEU A 171 7.64 0.01 -20.79
N GLY A 172 8.55 0.59 -21.57
CA GLY A 172 9.70 -0.14 -22.13
C GLY A 172 10.62 -0.74 -21.05
N TYR A 173 10.83 -0.05 -19.92
CA TYR A 173 11.56 -0.62 -18.79
C TYR A 173 10.81 -1.81 -18.16
N HIS A 174 9.49 -1.70 -18.00
CA HIS A 174 8.66 -2.76 -17.43
C HIS A 174 8.58 -3.99 -18.35
N GLU A 175 8.41 -3.78 -19.65
CA GLU A 175 8.42 -4.85 -20.66
C GLU A 175 9.76 -5.56 -20.65
N LYS A 176 10.87 -4.81 -20.66
CA LYS A 176 12.21 -5.38 -20.56
C LYS A 176 12.38 -6.23 -19.30
N TYR A 177 12.00 -5.70 -18.14
CA TYR A 177 12.08 -6.44 -16.87
C TYR A 177 11.28 -7.75 -16.89
N LEU A 178 10.08 -7.75 -17.51
CA LEU A 178 9.23 -8.93 -17.63
C LEU A 178 9.70 -9.94 -18.69
N MET A 179 10.39 -9.48 -19.73
CA MET A 179 10.91 -10.33 -20.81
C MET A 179 12.29 -10.91 -20.48
N GLU A 180 13.10 -10.20 -19.69
CA GLU A 180 14.40 -10.65 -19.25
C GLU A 180 14.27 -11.60 -18.04
N LYS A 181 15.32 -12.39 -17.76
CA LYS A 181 15.35 -13.34 -16.63
C LYS A 181 15.31 -12.68 -15.25
N GLU A 182 15.04 -11.37 -15.18
CA GLU A 182 14.94 -10.59 -13.95
C GLU A 182 13.60 -10.86 -13.24
N SER A 183 12.49 -10.93 -13.99
CA SER A 183 11.27 -11.51 -13.44
C SER A 183 11.37 -13.04 -13.56
N ALA A 184 11.47 -13.75 -12.45
CA ALA A 184 11.57 -15.21 -12.43
C ALA A 184 10.27 -15.93 -12.92
N GLY A 185 9.42 -15.27 -13.71
CA GLY A 185 8.11 -15.69 -14.22
C GLY A 185 7.30 -14.53 -14.80
N PRO A 186 6.01 -14.73 -15.15
CA PRO A 186 5.19 -13.75 -15.87
C PRO A 186 4.71 -12.54 -15.05
N TYR A 187 5.17 -12.39 -13.80
CA TYR A 187 4.80 -11.30 -12.88
C TYR A 187 6.04 -10.62 -12.33
N TYR A 188 5.92 -9.36 -11.85
CA TYR A 188 7.04 -8.63 -11.25
C TYR A 188 7.71 -9.36 -10.08
N GLY A 189 6.97 -10.24 -9.38
CA GLY A 189 7.47 -11.12 -8.30
C GLY A 189 7.72 -12.58 -8.71
N GLY A 190 7.84 -12.89 -10.00
CA GLY A 190 8.12 -14.24 -10.50
C GLY A 190 6.89 -15.02 -10.97
N GLN A 191 6.69 -16.24 -10.47
CA GLN A 191 5.74 -17.23 -11.03
C GLN A 191 4.28 -17.08 -10.59
N LYS A 192 4.01 -16.33 -9.52
CA LYS A 192 2.65 -16.17 -9.01
C LYS A 192 2.14 -14.79 -9.37
N HIS A 193 0.90 -14.73 -9.87
CA HIS A 193 0.12 -13.51 -9.67
C HIS A 193 0.14 -13.28 -8.17
N LEU A 194 0.33 -12.04 -7.77
CA LEU A 194 0.42 -11.69 -6.36
C LEU A 194 -0.87 -12.07 -5.58
N ALA A 195 -1.91 -12.65 -6.21
CA ALA A 195 -3.08 -13.19 -5.50
C ALA A 195 -2.69 -14.20 -4.42
N PRO A 196 -3.47 -14.27 -3.32
CA PRO A 196 -3.17 -15.15 -2.22
C PRO A 196 -3.02 -16.58 -2.73
N PRO A 197 -1.94 -17.29 -2.35
CA PRO A 197 -1.89 -18.72 -2.59
C PRO A 197 -3.03 -19.32 -1.77
N ASN A 198 -3.78 -20.26 -2.36
CA ASN A 198 -4.56 -21.21 -1.55
C ASN A 198 -3.71 -21.66 -0.35
N GLY A 199 -4.06 -21.18 0.85
CA GLY A 199 -3.33 -21.46 2.08
C GLY A 199 -2.71 -20.23 2.75
N LEU A 200 -3.49 -19.60 3.64
CA LEU A 200 -3.00 -19.34 5.00
C LEU A 200 -2.38 -20.65 5.51
N GLN A 201 -1.08 -20.84 5.31
CA GLN A 201 -0.33 -21.86 6.02
C GLN A 201 -0.37 -21.46 7.49
N ARG A 202 -1.27 -22.09 8.25
CA ARG A 202 -1.26 -22.03 9.71
C ARG A 202 0.15 -22.38 10.16
N ALA A 203 0.75 -21.51 10.97
CA ALA A 203 1.94 -21.87 11.72
C ALA A 203 1.68 -23.19 12.46
N PRO A 204 2.62 -24.14 12.45
CA PRO A 204 2.46 -25.39 13.19
C PRO A 204 2.24 -25.07 14.68
N LYS A 205 1.23 -25.71 15.25
CA LYS A 205 1.03 -25.77 16.71
C LYS A 205 2.08 -26.67 17.34
#